data_AF-A0AAU9ZBB3-F1
#
_entry.id   AF-A0AAU9ZBB3-F1
#
_cell.length_a   1.000
_cell.length_b   1.000
_cell.length_c   1.000
_cell.angle_alpha   90.00
_cell.angle_beta   90.00
_cell.angle_gamma   90.00
#
_symmetry.space_group_name_H-M   'P 1'
#
loop_
_entity.id
_entity.type
_entity.pdbx_description
1 polymer ?
#
loop_
_entity_poly.entity_id
_entity_poly.type
_entity_poly.pdbx_seq_one_letter_code
_entity_poly.pdbx_strand_id
1 'polypeptide(L)'
;MTKAQRPGVPQFPLKDGLSHEEKGEREEVEEDSYLKLCAPHVATFQSPLQKTFRSTDTVGFVESELKKILAVQRESRLWKVGSPEGRELLTRPDITLEEAGMVDGQHLLLEEMDEMGNWPPPE
;
A
#
# COMPACT_ATOMS: atom_id res chain seq x y z
N MET A 1 -61.78 4.91 35.61
CA MET A 1 -61.68 5.87 36.73
C MET A 1 -60.20 6.18 36.98
N THR A 2 -59.83 7.47 36.91
CA THR A 2 -58.72 8.11 37.70
C THR A 2 -57.27 7.69 37.36
N LYS A 3 -56.23 8.53 37.23
CA LYS A 3 -55.96 9.97 37.03
C LYS A 3 -54.47 10.05 36.62
N ALA A 4 -54.07 11.14 35.98
CA ALA A 4 -52.68 11.50 35.66
C ALA A 4 -51.80 11.74 36.92
N GLN A 5 -50.49 11.50 36.81
CA GLN A 5 -49.47 12.29 37.53
C GLN A 5 -48.05 12.11 36.94
N ARG A 6 -47.36 13.24 36.70
CA ARG A 6 -45.90 13.34 36.48
C ARG A 6 -45.19 13.47 37.83
N PRO A 7 -43.90 13.10 37.93
CA PRO A 7 -42.85 14.10 38.19
C PRO A 7 -41.56 13.80 37.39
N GLY A 8 -40.62 14.70 37.12
CA GLY A 8 -40.20 15.90 37.85
C GLY A 8 -38.76 15.70 38.37
N VAL A 9 -37.81 16.26 37.61
CA VAL A 9 -36.36 16.53 37.81
C VAL A 9 -35.70 16.16 39.16
N PRO A 10 -34.51 15.54 39.18
CA PRO A 10 -33.66 15.45 40.38
C PRO A 10 -32.92 16.76 40.70
N GLN A 11 -32.84 17.09 42.00
CA GLN A 11 -32.04 18.16 42.59
C GLN A 11 -30.55 17.74 42.77
N PHE A 12 -29.62 18.67 42.48
CA PHE A 12 -28.21 18.71 42.91
C PHE A 12 -28.09 18.92 44.45
N PRO A 13 -26.92 18.98 45.16
CA PRO A 13 -25.51 19.10 44.72
C PRO A 13 -24.44 18.36 45.59
N LEU A 14 -23.16 18.30 45.16
CA LEU A 14 -21.95 18.70 45.93
C LEU A 14 -20.64 18.11 45.33
N LYS A 15 -19.82 19.04 44.85
CA LYS A 15 -18.34 19.08 44.77
C LYS A 15 -17.60 18.19 45.80
N ASP A 16 -16.51 17.56 45.35
CA ASP A 16 -15.11 17.80 45.78
C ASP A 16 -14.23 16.57 45.47
N GLY A 17 -13.04 16.81 44.89
CA GLY A 17 -11.83 16.04 45.23
C GLY A 17 -11.40 14.82 44.40
N LEU A 18 -10.30 15.04 43.68
CA LEU A 18 -9.07 14.22 43.72
C LEU A 18 -8.86 13.08 42.70
N SER A 19 -7.64 13.14 42.15
CA SER A 19 -6.98 12.35 41.14
C SER A 19 -7.04 10.83 41.35
N HIS A 20 -7.18 10.08 40.25
CA HIS A 20 -6.91 8.65 40.19
C HIS A 20 -5.89 8.37 39.09
N GLU A 21 -4.72 7.89 39.50
CA GLU A 21 -3.72 7.28 38.64
C GLU A 21 -4.29 5.98 38.07
N GLU A 22 -4.11 5.73 36.77
CA GLU A 22 -4.29 4.39 36.21
C GLU A 22 -3.00 3.95 35.53
N LYS A 23 -2.32 3.01 36.18
CA LYS A 23 -1.33 2.13 35.57
C LYS A 23 -2.09 1.18 34.64
N GLY A 24 -1.80 1.26 33.34
CA GLY A 24 -2.24 0.30 32.33
C GLY A 24 -1.05 -0.48 31.79
N GLU A 25 -1.17 -1.79 31.92
CA GLU A 25 -0.25 -2.89 31.66
C GLU A 25 0.44 -2.85 30.28
N ARG A 26 1.70 -3.28 30.26
CA ARG A 26 2.43 -3.66 29.06
C ARG A 26 1.96 -5.09 28.74
N GLU A 27 1.48 -5.32 27.53
CA GLU A 27 1.36 -6.68 27.02
C GLU A 27 2.29 -6.82 25.82
N GLU A 28 3.17 -7.79 25.96
CA GLU A 28 4.32 -8.05 25.11
C GLU A 28 3.86 -9.05 24.07
N VAL A 29 3.93 -8.70 22.78
CA VAL A 29 3.79 -9.71 21.72
C VAL A 29 5.19 -10.08 21.25
N GLU A 30 5.65 -11.19 21.82
CA GLU A 30 6.81 -11.94 21.41
C GLU A 30 6.50 -12.61 20.07
N GLU A 31 6.96 -12.04 18.96
CA GLU A 31 7.11 -12.77 17.68
C GLU A 31 8.59 -12.94 17.38
N ASP A 32 9.26 -13.60 18.31
CA ASP A 32 10.62 -14.12 18.21
C ASP A 32 10.60 -15.42 17.38
N SER A 33 10.30 -15.30 16.09
CA SER A 33 10.63 -16.33 15.09
C SER A 33 11.41 -15.72 13.93
N TYR A 34 12.51 -15.08 14.32
CA TYR A 34 13.67 -14.84 13.47
C TYR A 34 14.19 -16.17 12.91
N LEU A 35 13.72 -16.50 11.70
CA LEU A 35 14.36 -17.50 10.87
C LEU A 35 15.81 -17.07 10.66
N LYS A 36 16.70 -17.78 11.33
CA LYS A 36 18.15 -17.67 11.25
C LYS A 36 18.60 -18.22 9.90
N LEU A 37 18.44 -17.42 8.84
CA LEU A 37 18.99 -17.72 7.52
C LEU A 37 20.33 -17.00 7.40
N CYS A 38 21.38 -17.72 7.79
CA CYS A 38 22.76 -17.32 7.57
C CYS A 38 23.10 -17.45 6.08
N ALA A 39 22.96 -16.37 5.32
CA ALA A 39 23.77 -16.08 4.13
C ALA A 39 23.73 -14.56 3.85
N PRO A 40 24.87 -13.88 3.69
CA PRO A 40 24.88 -12.51 3.21
C PRO A 40 24.76 -12.55 1.68
N HIS A 41 23.59 -12.88 1.17
CA HIS A 41 23.21 -12.41 -0.14
C HIS A 41 22.15 -11.35 0.11
N VAL A 42 22.51 -10.09 -0.14
CA VAL A 42 21.56 -8.99 -0.16
C VAL A 42 20.58 -9.28 -1.30
N ALA A 43 19.58 -10.10 -1.02
CA ALA A 43 18.30 -10.00 -1.70
C ALA A 43 17.66 -8.76 -1.08
N THR A 44 17.81 -7.62 -1.75
CA THR A 44 16.89 -6.50 -1.53
C THR A 44 15.50 -6.99 -1.89
N PHE A 45 14.82 -7.62 -0.93
CA PHE A 45 13.38 -7.76 -0.94
C PHE A 45 12.84 -6.33 -0.82
N GLN A 46 12.73 -5.65 -1.96
CA GLN A 46 12.01 -4.40 -2.04
C GLN A 46 10.55 -4.75 -1.73
N SER A 47 10.04 -4.23 -0.63
CA SER A 47 8.60 -4.28 -0.34
C SER A 47 7.83 -3.73 -1.55
N PRO A 48 6.67 -4.30 -1.91
CA PRO A 48 5.87 -3.81 -3.03
C PRO A 48 5.66 -2.30 -2.92
N LEU A 49 6.10 -1.55 -3.93
CA LEU A 49 5.95 -0.11 -3.96
C LEU A 49 4.48 0.23 -4.20
N GLN A 50 3.84 0.89 -3.23
CA GLN A 50 2.48 1.40 -3.40
C GLN A 50 2.51 2.87 -3.82
N LYS A 51 1.93 3.17 -5.00
CA LYS A 51 1.81 4.52 -5.53
C LYS A 51 0.42 4.72 -6.13
N THR A 52 -0.19 5.86 -5.80
CA THR A 52 -1.47 6.26 -6.38
C THR A 52 -1.24 7.08 -7.66
N PHE A 53 -1.97 6.73 -8.70
CA PHE A 53 -2.05 7.44 -9.98
C PHE A 53 -3.50 7.77 -10.28
N ARG A 54 -3.74 8.81 -11.09
CA ARG A 54 -5.07 9.19 -11.54
C ARG A 54 -5.43 8.33 -12.76
N SER A 55 -6.73 8.07 -12.95
CA SER A 55 -7.20 7.38 -14.15
C SER A 55 -6.83 8.10 -15.45
N THR A 56 -6.70 9.43 -15.38
CA THR A 56 -6.30 10.32 -16.48
C THR A 56 -4.78 10.41 -16.70
N ASP A 57 -3.97 9.85 -15.80
CA ASP A 57 -2.52 9.81 -16.00
C ASP A 57 -2.21 8.86 -17.15
N THR A 58 -1.16 9.13 -17.92
CA THR A 58 -0.78 8.31 -19.06
C THR A 58 0.16 7.19 -18.65
N VAL A 59 0.17 6.10 -19.42
CA VAL A 59 1.09 4.96 -19.23
C VAL A 59 2.55 5.44 -19.21
N GLY A 60 2.94 6.33 -20.12
CA GLY A 60 4.29 6.87 -20.18
C GLY A 60 4.66 7.75 -18.97
N PHE A 61 3.68 8.47 -18.41
CA PHE A 61 3.89 9.22 -17.16
C PHE A 61 4.13 8.27 -15.98
N VAL A 62 3.31 7.22 -15.86
CA VAL A 62 3.47 6.20 -14.81
C VAL A 62 4.83 5.50 -14.93
N GLU A 63 5.23 5.09 -16.13
CA GLU A 63 6.55 4.49 -16.36
C GLU A 63 7.66 5.44 -15.90
N SER A 64 7.61 6.72 -16.30
CA SER A 64 8.62 7.72 -15.94
C SER A 64 8.72 7.95 -14.43
N GLU A 65 7.58 8.02 -13.75
CA GLU A 65 7.55 8.18 -12.29
C GLU A 65 8.07 6.92 -11.58
N LEU A 66 7.73 5.72 -12.06
CA LEU A 66 8.27 4.47 -11.51
C LEU A 66 9.78 4.37 -11.73
N LYS A 67 10.28 4.73 -12.92
CA LYS A 67 11.73 4.79 -13.20
C LYS A 67 12.45 5.72 -12.22
N LYS A 68 11.88 6.89 -11.96
CA LYS A 68 12.43 7.87 -11.01
C LYS A 68 12.46 7.32 -9.59
N ILE A 69 11.38 6.67 -9.14
CA ILE A 69 11.27 6.10 -7.79
C ILE A 69 12.25 4.93 -7.61
N LEU A 70 12.39 4.09 -8.62
CA LEU A 70 13.25 2.90 -8.61
C LEU A 70 14.69 3.19 -9.07
N ALA A 71 14.99 4.46 -9.37
CA ALA A 71 16.29 4.90 -9.90
C ALA A 71 16.77 4.15 -11.16
N VAL A 72 15.84 3.66 -11.99
CA VAL A 72 16.11 2.94 -13.25
C VAL A 72 16.79 3.87 -14.24
N GLN A 73 17.96 3.46 -14.74
CA GLN A 73 18.79 4.27 -15.63
C GLN A 73 18.68 3.83 -17.09
N ARG A 74 18.42 2.54 -17.35
CA ARG A 74 18.41 1.97 -18.70
C ARG A 74 17.00 2.02 -19.31
N GLU A 75 16.91 1.50 -20.53
CA GLU A 75 15.64 1.28 -21.19
C GLU A 75 14.81 0.27 -20.38
N SER A 76 13.50 0.49 -20.34
CA SER A 76 12.57 -0.23 -19.50
C SER A 76 11.30 -0.60 -20.25
N ARG A 77 10.57 -1.58 -19.69
CA ARG A 77 9.24 -1.99 -20.14
C ARG A 77 8.30 -2.02 -18.96
N LEU A 78 7.14 -1.39 -19.12
CA LEU A 78 6.08 -1.44 -18.13
C LEU A 78 5.08 -2.55 -18.45
N TRP A 79 4.84 -3.42 -17.48
CA TRP A 79 3.92 -4.54 -17.59
C TRP A 79 2.78 -4.40 -16.60
N LYS A 80 1.57 -4.70 -17.07
CA LYS A 80 0.40 -4.97 -16.25
C LYS A 80 0.42 -6.44 -15.84
N VAL A 81 0.42 -6.72 -14.54
CA VAL A 81 0.39 -8.09 -14.03
C VAL A 81 -1.05 -8.49 -13.80
N GLY A 82 -1.60 -9.31 -14.69
CA GLY A 82 -2.92 -9.92 -14.56
C GLY A 82 -2.86 -11.30 -13.92
N SER A 83 -3.91 -11.65 -13.20
CA SER A 83 -4.18 -13.02 -12.76
C SER A 83 -5.57 -13.40 -13.29
N PRO A 84 -5.74 -14.52 -14.02
CA PRO A 84 -4.76 -15.53 -14.46
C PRO A 84 -4.03 -15.26 -15.79
N GLU A 85 -4.29 -14.14 -16.47
CA GLU A 85 -3.85 -13.89 -17.86
C GLU A 85 -2.33 -13.66 -18.04
N GLY A 86 -1.56 -13.68 -16.95
CA GLY A 86 -0.12 -13.42 -16.95
C GLY A 86 0.18 -11.93 -17.03
N ARG A 87 1.32 -11.56 -17.62
CA ARG A 87 1.74 -10.16 -17.75
C ARG A 87 1.48 -9.62 -19.15
N GLU A 88 0.85 -8.46 -19.23
CA GLU A 88 0.55 -7.72 -20.46
C GLU A 88 1.50 -6.53 -20.60
N LEU A 89 2.18 -6.41 -21.75
CA LEU A 89 3.08 -5.29 -22.02
C LEU A 89 2.28 -4.02 -22.38
N LEU A 90 2.52 -2.93 -21.65
CA LEU A 90 1.91 -1.63 -21.94
C LEU A 90 2.72 -0.88 -23.00
N THR A 91 2.45 -1.18 -24.28
CA THR A 91 3.22 -0.65 -25.43
C THR A 91 2.85 0.77 -25.84
N ARG A 92 1.71 1.30 -25.39
CA ARG A 92 1.18 2.61 -25.79
C ARG A 92 1.38 3.61 -24.65
N PRO A 93 2.41 4.48 -24.68
CA PRO A 93 2.66 5.43 -23.59
C PRO A 93 1.63 6.57 -23.53
N ASP A 94 0.97 6.89 -24.65
CA ASP A 94 0.09 8.05 -24.76
C ASP A 94 -1.34 7.82 -24.24
N ILE A 95 -1.71 6.56 -23.98
CA ILE A 95 -3.04 6.25 -23.46
C ILE A 95 -3.09 6.47 -21.95
N THR A 96 -4.28 6.82 -21.47
CA THR A 96 -4.57 6.94 -20.05
C THR A 96 -4.62 5.57 -19.36
N LEU A 97 -4.51 5.55 -18.03
CA LEU A 97 -4.67 4.32 -17.24
C LEU A 97 -6.08 3.73 -17.39
N GLU A 98 -7.10 4.56 -17.55
CA GLU A 98 -8.46 4.11 -17.85
C GLU A 98 -8.53 3.37 -19.19
N GLU A 99 -7.95 3.95 -20.25
CA GLU A 99 -7.88 3.32 -21.58
C GLU A 99 -7.02 2.03 -21.58
N ALA A 100 -6.02 1.95 -20.72
CA ALA A 100 -5.22 0.73 -20.48
C ALA A 100 -5.94 -0.32 -19.61
N GLY A 101 -7.18 -0.03 -19.17
CA GLY A 101 -7.96 -0.91 -18.30
C GLY A 101 -7.29 -1.18 -16.96
N MET A 102 -6.60 -0.19 -16.39
CA MET A 102 -6.11 -0.27 -15.01
C MET A 102 -7.27 -0.24 -14.04
N VAL A 103 -7.12 -1.02 -12.97
CA VAL A 103 -8.02 -1.02 -11.83
C VAL A 103 -7.24 -0.68 -10.57
N ASP A 104 -7.95 -0.28 -9.52
CA ASP A 104 -7.30 -0.07 -8.23
C ASP A 104 -6.69 -1.38 -7.71
N GLY A 105 -5.52 -1.28 -7.06
CA GLY A 105 -4.75 -2.44 -6.62
C GLY A 105 -4.11 -3.28 -7.75
N GLN A 106 -4.17 -2.82 -9.00
CA GLN A 106 -3.48 -3.49 -10.12
C GLN A 106 -1.97 -3.49 -9.89
N HIS A 107 -1.34 -4.64 -10.10
CA HIS A 107 0.11 -4.77 -9.97
C HIS A 107 0.80 -4.36 -11.28
N LEU A 108 1.88 -3.59 -11.15
CA LEU A 108 2.74 -3.18 -12.26
C LEU A 108 4.15 -3.73 -12.04
N LEU A 109 4.77 -4.17 -13.13
CA LEU A 109 6.17 -4.60 -13.14
C LEU A 109 6.94 -3.69 -14.10
N LEU A 110 8.02 -3.08 -13.61
CA LEU A 110 8.95 -2.33 -14.42
C LEU A 110 10.19 -3.20 -14.66
N GLU A 111 10.37 -3.65 -15.90
CA GLU A 111 11.49 -4.49 -16.31
C GLU A 111 12.58 -3.60 -16.94
N GLU A 112 13.80 -3.61 -16.39
CA GLU A 112 14.95 -2.86 -16.91
C GLU A 112 15.85 -3.76 -17.77
N MET A 113 16.38 -3.24 -18.88
CA MET A 113 17.41 -3.94 -19.67
C MET A 113 18.70 -4.12 -18.88
N ASP A 114 19.39 -5.23 -19.12
CA ASP A 114 20.72 -5.46 -18.56
C ASP A 114 21.80 -4.56 -19.19
N GLU A 115 23.01 -4.65 -18.66
CA GLU A 115 24.14 -3.83 -19.11
C GLU A 115 24.60 -4.15 -20.54
N MET A 116 24.29 -5.35 -21.03
CA MET A 116 24.63 -5.83 -22.36
C MET A 116 23.55 -5.49 -23.40
N GLY A 117 22.46 -4.85 -22.96
CA GLY A 117 21.33 -4.52 -23.82
C GLY A 117 20.39 -5.69 -24.07
N ASN A 118 20.36 -6.69 -23.20
CA ASN A 118 19.39 -7.80 -23.28
C ASN A 118 18.28 -7.60 -22.25
N TRP A 119 17.11 -8.17 -22.56
CA TRP A 119 16.00 -8.24 -21.63
C TRP A 119 16.20 -9.43 -20.69
N PRO A 120 15.85 -9.29 -19.41
CA PRO A 120 15.92 -10.39 -18.47
C PRO A 120 15.04 -11.56 -18.94
N PRO A 121 15.41 -12.81 -18.61
CA PRO A 121 14.62 -13.96 -18.99
C PRO A 121 13.22 -13.90 -18.35
N PRO A 122 12.18 -14.42 -19.02
CA PRO A 122 10.87 -14.58 -18.40
C PRO A 122 10.97 -15.51 -17.18
N GLU A 123 10.23 -15.19 -16.12
CA GLU A 123 10.10 -16.03 -14.92
C GLU A 123 9.22 -17.25 -15.15
#